data_AF-A0A0C3E3M8-F1
#
_entry.id   AF-A0A0C3E3M8-F1
#
_cell.length_a   1.000
_cell.length_b   1.000
_cell.length_c   1.000
_cell.angle_alpha   90.00
_cell.angle_beta   90.00
_cell.angle_gamma   90.00
#
_symmetry.space_group_name_H-M   'P 1'
#
loop_
_entity.id
_entity.type
_entity.pdbx_description
1 polymer ?
#
loop_
_entity_poly.entity_id
_entity_poly.type
_entity_poly.pdbx_seq_one_letter_code
_entity_poly.pdbx_strand_id
1 'polypeptide(L)'
;AVAILGVISSIISIVDATKQVYDATTSAEGLPEAFREVAGRLPIITKILSIAERYIKEGRVSADIYEGVKEVIQACQDKATKLEVLFRKVIPGENASRRERYIAAVKTLGKENIVERLMKGMLEDLHLLVGEHNMRIATKDEVEQIAKAI
;
A
#
# COMPACT_ATOMS: atom_id res chain seq x y z
N ALA A 1 9.08 14.58 14.13
CA ALA A 1 7.99 14.68 13.14
C ALA A 1 8.48 14.66 11.68
N VAL A 2 9.41 15.54 11.27
CA VAL A 2 9.85 15.68 9.85
C VAL A 2 10.27 14.35 9.20
N ALA A 3 10.97 13.49 9.93
CA ALA A 3 11.39 12.19 9.43
C ALA A 3 10.21 11.25 9.08
N ILE A 4 9.18 11.17 9.94
CA ILE A 4 8.00 10.31 9.68
C ILE A 4 7.15 10.86 8.53
N LEU A 5 6.96 12.18 8.46
CA LEU A 5 6.22 12.82 7.38
C LEU A 5 6.85 12.52 6.02
N GLY A 6 8.19 12.60 5.92
CA GLY A 6 8.91 12.24 4.70
C GLY A 6 8.71 10.78 4.30
N VAL A 7 8.66 9.85 5.27
CA VAL A 7 8.36 8.43 4.99
C VAL A 7 6.93 8.27 4.48
N ILE A 8 5.94 8.93 5.09
CA ILE A 8 4.54 8.87 4.63
C ILE A 8 4.42 9.37 3.19
N SER A 9 5.01 10.52 2.87
CA SER A 9 4.99 11.07 1.50
C SER A 9 5.67 10.12 0.50
N SER A 10 6.74 9.43 0.92
CA SER A 10 7.40 8.40 0.11
C SER A 10 6.48 7.21 -0.17
N ILE A 11 5.75 6.71 0.85
CA ILE A 11 4.81 5.59 0.66
C ILE A 11 3.70 5.98 -0.32
N ILE A 12 3.11 7.18 -0.17
CA ILE A 12 2.09 7.69 -1.08
C ILE A 12 2.63 7.70 -2.52
N SER A 13 3.84 8.22 -2.72
CA SER A 13 4.47 8.27 -4.05
C SER A 13 4.68 6.87 -4.65
N ILE A 14 5.08 5.88 -3.84
CA ILE A 14 5.24 4.48 -4.27
C ILE A 14 3.89 3.87 -4.66
N VAL A 15 2.85 4.10 -3.86
CA VAL A 15 1.49 3.58 -4.10
C VAL A 15 0.93 4.18 -5.39
N ASP A 16 1.09 5.48 -5.60
CA ASP A 16 0.65 6.16 -6.82
C ASP A 16 1.42 5.69 -8.04
N ALA A 17 2.74 5.50 -7.94
CA ALA A 17 3.55 4.93 -9.01
C ALA A 17 3.13 3.49 -9.35
N THR A 18 2.83 2.69 -8.34
CA THR A 18 2.32 1.31 -8.51
C THR A 18 0.99 1.31 -9.24
N LYS A 19 0.09 2.23 -8.87
CA LYS A 19 -1.20 2.40 -9.55
C LYS A 19 -1.04 2.84 -11.00
N GLN A 20 -0.12 3.78 -11.28
CA GLN A 20 0.17 4.23 -12.65
C GLN A 20 0.71 3.09 -13.52
N VAL A 21 1.59 2.23 -12.99
CA VAL A 21 2.07 1.04 -13.69
C VAL A 21 0.91 0.12 -14.09
N TYR A 22 -0.08 -0.04 -13.20
CA TYR A 22 -1.27 -0.82 -13.50
C TYR A 22 -2.18 -0.14 -14.53
N ASP A 23 -2.48 1.15 -14.35
CA ASP A 23 -3.40 1.89 -15.21
C ASP A 23 -2.85 2.09 -16.63
N ALA A 24 -1.52 2.10 -16.81
CA ALA A 24 -0.86 2.17 -18.12
C ALA A 24 -1.00 0.87 -18.96
N THR A 25 -1.47 -0.23 -18.37
CA THR A 25 -1.74 -1.46 -19.12
C THR A 25 -3.00 -1.33 -19.96
N THR A 26 -2.84 -1.41 -21.28
CA THR A 26 -3.94 -1.41 -22.26
C THR A 26 -4.69 -2.75 -22.34
N SER A 27 -4.19 -3.82 -21.69
CA SER A 27 -4.75 -5.17 -21.75
C SER A 27 -4.88 -5.81 -20.36
N ALA A 28 -6.01 -5.55 -19.69
CA ALA A 28 -6.36 -6.18 -18.41
C ALA A 28 -6.58 -7.71 -18.52
N GLU A 29 -6.73 -8.25 -19.74
CA GLU A 29 -6.98 -9.67 -20.02
C GLU A 29 -5.77 -10.59 -19.75
N GLY A 30 -4.57 -10.03 -19.57
CA GLY A 30 -3.34 -10.80 -19.34
C GLY A 30 -2.79 -10.76 -17.91
N LEU A 31 -3.42 -10.00 -17.01
CA LEU A 31 -2.96 -9.83 -15.64
C LEU A 31 -3.69 -10.78 -14.69
N PRO A 32 -2.98 -11.40 -13.72
CA PRO A 32 -3.63 -12.19 -12.69
C PRO A 32 -4.62 -11.36 -11.88
N GLU A 33 -5.74 -11.96 -11.50
CA GLU A 33 -6.83 -11.33 -10.73
C GLU A 33 -6.34 -10.62 -9.47
N ALA A 34 -5.39 -11.24 -8.75
CA ALA A 34 -4.74 -10.66 -7.58
C ALA A 34 -4.18 -9.25 -7.79
N PHE A 35 -3.57 -8.97 -8.95
CA PHE A 35 -3.03 -7.65 -9.25
C PHE A 35 -4.15 -6.62 -9.47
N ARG A 36 -5.26 -7.04 -10.09
CA ARG A 36 -6.45 -6.20 -10.27
C ARG A 36 -7.08 -5.86 -8.92
N GLU A 37 -7.26 -6.85 -8.06
CA GLU A 37 -7.81 -6.64 -6.74
C GLU A 37 -6.94 -5.69 -5.90
N VAL A 38 -5.63 -5.94 -5.88
CA VAL A 38 -4.69 -5.08 -5.16
C VAL A 38 -4.66 -3.67 -5.74
N ALA A 39 -4.67 -3.50 -7.06
CA ALA A 39 -4.75 -2.17 -7.68
C ALA A 39 -6.01 -1.40 -7.26
N GLY A 40 -7.14 -2.10 -7.10
CA GLY A 40 -8.38 -1.53 -6.58
C GLY A 40 -8.30 -1.05 -5.12
N ARG A 41 -7.39 -1.61 -4.32
CA ARG A 41 -7.17 -1.23 -2.91
C ARG A 41 -6.11 -0.14 -2.72
N LEU A 42 -5.27 0.16 -3.70
CA LEU A 42 -4.26 1.23 -3.59
C LEU A 42 -4.85 2.61 -3.21
N PRO A 43 -6.02 3.04 -3.71
CA PRO A 43 -6.60 4.33 -3.33
C PRO A 43 -6.92 4.46 -1.83
N ILE A 44 -7.35 3.37 -1.17
CA ILE A 44 -7.65 3.44 0.28
C ILE A 44 -6.37 3.60 1.11
N ILE A 45 -5.25 2.99 0.67
CA ILE A 45 -3.93 3.17 1.28
C ILE A 45 -3.53 4.65 1.25
N THR A 46 -3.58 5.28 0.07
CA THR A 46 -3.24 6.71 -0.10
C THR A 46 -4.12 7.60 0.78
N LYS A 47 -5.42 7.31 0.87
CA LYS A 47 -6.36 8.06 1.72
C LYS A 47 -5.97 8.00 3.20
N ILE A 48 -5.70 6.81 3.74
CA ILE A 48 -5.35 6.63 5.16
C ILE A 48 -4.02 7.31 5.48
N LEU A 49 -3.01 7.15 4.63
CA LEU A 49 -1.71 7.79 4.79
C LEU A 49 -1.82 9.31 4.77
N SER A 50 -2.65 9.88 3.89
CA SER A 50 -2.91 11.33 3.84
C SER A 50 -3.57 11.84 5.12
N ILE A 51 -4.49 11.07 5.69
CA ILE A 51 -5.11 11.38 6.98
C ILE A 51 -4.05 11.36 8.09
N ALA A 52 -3.23 10.30 8.16
CA ALA A 52 -2.15 10.20 9.15
C ALA A 52 -1.14 11.35 9.03
N GLU A 53 -0.76 11.72 7.80
CA GLU A 53 0.14 12.84 7.53
C GLU A 53 -0.39 14.15 8.11
N ARG A 54 -1.67 14.47 7.85
CA ARG A 54 -2.33 15.67 8.36
C ARG A 54 -2.29 15.72 9.89
N TYR A 55 -2.60 14.61 10.54
CA TYR A 55 -2.63 14.53 12.00
C TYR A 55 -1.26 14.71 12.65
N ILE A 56 -0.21 14.14 12.05
CA ILE A 56 1.17 14.34 12.52
C ILE A 56 1.58 15.81 12.33
N LYS A 57 1.19 16.45 11.20
CA LYS A 57 1.42 17.89 10.96
C LYS A 57 0.72 18.79 11.98
N GLU A 58 -0.48 18.40 12.42
CA GLU A 58 -1.26 19.09 13.47
C GLU A 58 -0.71 18.89 14.89
N GLY A 59 0.37 18.14 15.07
CA GLY A 59 0.98 17.89 16.39
C GLY A 59 0.14 16.98 17.28
N ARG A 60 -0.74 16.15 16.69
CA ARG A 60 -1.67 15.28 17.41
C ARG A 60 -1.07 13.93 17.81
N VAL A 61 0.23 13.76 17.63
CA VAL A 61 0.99 12.56 18.00
C VAL A 61 1.91 12.93 19.16
N SER A 62 1.65 12.31 20.31
CA SER A 62 2.45 12.52 21.51
C SER A 62 3.80 11.79 21.42
N ALA A 63 4.77 12.23 22.21
CA ALA A 63 6.14 11.71 22.14
C ALA A 63 6.24 10.23 22.57
N ASP A 64 5.36 9.77 23.45
CA ASP A 64 5.30 8.40 23.98
C ASP A 64 4.87 7.35 22.95
N ILE A 65 4.11 7.74 21.93
CA ILE A 65 3.67 6.84 20.84
C ILE A 65 4.49 7.04 19.55
N TYR A 66 5.36 8.04 19.50
CA TYR A 66 6.05 8.45 18.27
C TYR A 66 6.92 7.33 17.67
N GLU A 67 7.64 6.57 18.50
CA GLU A 67 8.49 5.47 18.00
C GLU A 67 7.64 4.30 17.48
N GLY A 68 6.54 3.93 18.15
CA GLY A 68 5.63 2.91 17.64
C GLY A 68 4.99 3.30 16.30
N VAL A 69 4.54 4.55 16.18
CA VAL A 69 4.05 5.12 14.91
C VAL A 69 5.11 5.04 13.82
N LYS A 70 6.37 5.35 14.15
CA LYS A 70 7.48 5.28 13.20
C LYS A 70 7.74 3.86 12.73
N GLU A 71 7.76 2.87 13.63
CA GLU A 71 7.97 1.46 13.30
C GLU A 71 6.87 0.93 12.35
N VAL A 72 5.61 1.23 12.66
CA VAL A 72 4.46 0.84 11.82
C VAL A 72 4.55 1.46 10.42
N ILE A 73 4.88 2.75 10.33
CA ILE A 73 5.05 3.45 9.04
C ILE A 73 6.22 2.87 8.23
N GLN A 74 7.33 2.52 8.87
CA GLN A 74 8.47 1.88 8.20
C GLN A 74 8.11 0.48 7.70
N ALA A 75 7.40 -0.32 8.51
CA ALA A 75 6.92 -1.63 8.11
C ALA A 75 5.97 -1.56 6.90
N CYS A 76 5.14 -0.51 6.83
CA CYS A 76 4.27 -0.24 5.69
C CYS A 76 5.08 0.14 4.44
N GLN A 77 6.11 0.98 4.58
CA GLN A 77 7.01 1.35 3.47
C GLN A 77 7.72 0.16 2.85
N ASP A 78 8.23 -0.76 3.68
CA ASP A 78 8.89 -1.97 3.20
C ASP A 78 7.94 -2.83 2.34
N LYS A 79 6.68 -2.95 2.77
CA LYS A 79 5.65 -3.71 2.03
C LYS A 79 5.25 -2.99 0.74
N ALA A 80 5.06 -1.68 0.77
CA ALA A 80 4.75 -0.87 -0.41
C ALA A 80 5.85 -0.96 -1.48
N THR A 81 7.12 -0.88 -1.06
CA THR A 81 8.27 -1.00 -1.96
C THR A 81 8.33 -2.37 -2.62
N LYS A 82 8.11 -3.44 -1.84
CA LYS A 82 8.04 -4.80 -2.39
C LYS A 82 6.87 -4.93 -3.36
N LEU A 83 5.72 -4.35 -3.05
CA LEU A 83 4.54 -4.38 -3.92
C LEU A 83 4.81 -3.73 -5.27
N GLU A 84 5.40 -2.54 -5.28
CA GLU A 84 5.78 -1.82 -6.51
C GLU A 84 6.72 -2.65 -7.39
N VAL A 85 7.71 -3.31 -6.78
CA VAL A 85 8.64 -4.19 -7.50
C VAL A 85 7.91 -5.35 -8.17
N LEU A 86 6.90 -5.94 -7.53
CA LEU A 86 6.11 -7.02 -8.13
C LEU A 86 5.26 -6.52 -9.30
N PHE A 87 4.63 -5.35 -9.15
CA PHE A 87 3.87 -4.72 -10.23
C PHE A 87 4.75 -4.44 -11.45
N ARG A 88 5.91 -3.82 -11.27
CA ARG A 88 6.85 -3.57 -12.38
C ARG A 88 7.40 -4.84 -13.03
N LYS A 89 7.55 -5.93 -12.26
CA LYS A 89 8.01 -7.22 -12.80
C LYS A 89 6.94 -7.93 -13.62
N VAL A 90 5.68 -7.87 -13.19
CA VAL A 90 4.57 -8.62 -13.80
C VAL A 90 3.85 -7.82 -14.88
N ILE A 91 3.91 -6.49 -14.80
CA ILE A 91 3.37 -5.54 -15.77
C ILE A 91 4.57 -4.94 -16.53
N PRO A 92 5.16 -5.69 -17.48
CA PRO A 92 6.15 -5.13 -18.39
C PRO A 92 5.51 -4.07 -19.31
N GLY A 93 6.34 -3.20 -19.87
CA GLY A 93 5.92 -2.18 -20.83
C GLY A 93 5.18 -2.74 -22.05
N GLU A 94 4.51 -1.87 -22.80
CA GLU A 94 3.51 -2.18 -23.84
C GLU A 94 3.91 -3.28 -24.86
N ASN A 95 5.21 -3.51 -25.06
CA ASN A 95 5.74 -4.44 -26.04
C ASN A 95 5.81 -5.91 -25.60
N ALA A 96 5.50 -6.24 -24.34
CA ALA A 96 5.57 -7.62 -23.87
C ALA A 96 4.36 -8.47 -24.30
N SER A 97 4.61 -9.70 -24.72
CA SER A 97 3.56 -10.65 -25.09
C SER A 97 2.76 -11.12 -23.87
N ARG A 98 1.49 -11.54 -24.10
CA ARG A 98 0.64 -12.15 -23.06
C ARG A 98 1.31 -13.34 -22.35
N ARG A 99 2.09 -14.14 -23.10
CA ARG A 99 2.81 -15.31 -22.57
C ARG A 99 3.96 -14.90 -21.65
N GLU A 100 4.72 -13.88 -22.00
CA GLU A 100 5.80 -13.36 -21.15
C GLU A 100 5.24 -12.77 -19.84
N ARG A 101 4.12 -12.04 -19.92
CA ARG A 101 3.39 -11.55 -18.75
C ARG A 101 2.95 -12.69 -17.83
N TYR A 102 2.35 -13.73 -18.42
CA TYR A 102 1.92 -14.91 -17.66
C TYR A 102 3.09 -15.63 -16.98
N ILE A 103 4.22 -15.84 -17.67
CA ILE A 103 5.41 -16.47 -17.09
C ILE A 103 5.99 -15.62 -15.96
N ALA A 104 6.07 -14.30 -16.15
CA ALA A 104 6.54 -13.37 -15.12
C ALA A 104 5.63 -13.42 -13.88
N ALA A 105 4.30 -13.41 -14.08
CA ALA A 105 3.31 -13.56 -13.04
C ALA A 105 3.49 -14.86 -12.23
N VAL A 106 3.53 -16.01 -12.91
CA VAL A 106 3.65 -17.32 -12.25
C VAL A 106 4.95 -17.45 -11.45
N LYS A 107 6.07 -16.95 -12.00
CA LYS A 107 7.36 -16.94 -11.28
C LYS A 107 7.35 -16.02 -10.06
N THR A 108 6.58 -14.93 -10.11
CA THR A 108 6.59 -13.87 -9.11
C THR A 108 5.58 -14.12 -7.99
N LEU A 109 4.41 -14.69 -8.30
CA LEU A 109 3.31 -14.90 -7.36
C LEU A 109 3.57 -16.02 -6.33
N GLY A 110 4.31 -17.06 -6.71
CA GLY A 110 4.51 -18.25 -5.87
C GLY A 110 3.18 -18.95 -5.53
N LYS A 111 3.20 -19.86 -4.54
CA LYS A 111 2.00 -20.62 -4.11
C LYS A 111 1.04 -19.83 -3.21
N GLU A 112 1.51 -18.79 -2.54
CA GLU A 112 0.73 -18.04 -1.53
C GLU A 112 0.56 -16.56 -1.90
N ASN A 113 0.28 -16.30 -3.18
CA ASN A 113 -0.11 -14.99 -3.74
C ASN A 113 0.50 -13.78 -3.01
N ILE A 114 1.82 -13.63 -3.12
CA ILE A 114 2.61 -12.66 -2.35
C ILE A 114 2.09 -11.22 -2.45
N VAL A 115 1.44 -10.87 -3.57
CA VAL A 115 0.85 -9.56 -3.84
C VAL A 115 -0.30 -9.25 -2.88
N GLU A 116 -1.22 -10.20 -2.68
CA GLU A 116 -2.32 -10.08 -1.72
C GLU A 116 -1.80 -10.00 -0.28
N ARG A 117 -0.79 -10.81 0.07
CA ARG A 117 -0.21 -10.78 1.42
C ARG A 117 0.43 -9.43 1.74
N LEU A 118 1.16 -8.85 0.79
CA LEU A 118 1.76 -7.53 0.97
C LEU A 118 0.68 -6.45 1.13
N MET A 119 -0.36 -6.48 0.31
CA MET A 119 -1.49 -5.56 0.43
C MET A 119 -2.20 -5.71 1.78
N LYS A 120 -2.50 -6.95 2.20
CA LYS A 120 -3.09 -7.22 3.52
C LYS A 120 -2.22 -6.69 4.65
N GLY A 121 -0.92 -6.96 4.60
CA GLY A 121 0.03 -6.48 5.60
C GLY A 121 0.10 -4.95 5.67
N MET A 122 0.00 -4.25 4.54
CA MET A 122 -0.09 -2.78 4.54
C MET A 122 -1.39 -2.30 5.20
N LEU A 123 -2.52 -2.94 4.93
CA LEU A 123 -3.80 -2.61 5.56
C LEU A 123 -3.77 -2.88 7.06
N GLU A 124 -3.14 -3.98 7.50
CA GLU A 124 -2.92 -4.30 8.91
C GLU A 124 -2.04 -3.24 9.59
N ASP A 125 -0.90 -2.86 8.99
CA ASP A 125 -0.05 -1.78 9.52
C ASP A 125 -0.85 -0.47 9.67
N LEU A 126 -1.62 -0.10 8.65
CA LEU A 126 -2.44 1.11 8.68
C LEU A 126 -3.60 1.01 9.67
N HIS A 127 -4.14 -0.18 9.91
CA HIS A 127 -5.13 -0.41 10.95
C HIS A 127 -4.51 -0.24 12.34
N LEU A 128 -3.29 -0.75 12.57
CA LEU A 128 -2.55 -0.53 13.82
C LEU A 128 -2.23 0.94 14.04
N LEU A 129 -1.83 1.64 12.97
CA LEU A 129 -1.59 3.08 12.96
C LEU A 129 -2.82 3.87 13.44
N VAL A 130 -4.01 3.43 13.03
CA VAL A 130 -5.28 4.09 13.37
C VAL A 130 -5.87 3.60 14.71
N GLY A 131 -5.66 2.33 15.08
CA GLY A 131 -6.32 1.64 16.19
C GLY A 131 -5.48 1.46 17.46
N GLU A 132 -4.21 1.05 17.37
CA GLU A 132 -3.41 0.67 18.56
C GLU A 132 -2.62 1.82 19.19
N HIS A 133 -2.20 2.82 18.42
CA HIS A 133 -1.36 3.91 18.93
C HIS A 133 -2.11 5.16 19.43
N ASN A 134 -3.35 5.02 19.92
CA ASN A 134 -4.11 6.15 20.50
C ASN A 134 -4.23 7.38 19.60
N MET A 135 -4.04 7.21 18.29
CA MET A 135 -3.96 8.37 17.42
C MET A 135 -5.37 9.07 17.40
N ARG A 136 -6.48 8.38 17.78
CA ARG A 136 -7.87 8.93 17.80
C ARG A 136 -8.11 9.79 16.55
N ILE A 137 -7.61 9.28 15.43
CA ILE A 137 -7.44 10.01 14.17
C ILE A 137 -8.61 9.86 13.24
N ALA A 138 -9.13 8.65 13.23
CA ALA A 138 -10.20 8.30 12.34
C ALA A 138 -11.51 8.55 13.08
N THR A 139 -12.43 9.23 12.41
CA THR A 139 -13.84 9.10 12.76
C THR A 139 -14.23 7.62 12.72
N LYS A 140 -15.30 7.22 13.44
CA LYS A 140 -15.77 5.81 13.39
C LYS A 140 -15.89 5.28 11.96
N ASP A 141 -16.36 6.12 11.04
CA ASP A 141 -16.51 5.82 9.61
C ASP A 141 -15.19 5.50 8.89
N GLU A 142 -14.08 6.14 9.28
CA GLU A 142 -12.76 5.89 8.70
C GLU A 142 -12.17 4.58 9.25
N VAL A 143 -12.34 4.29 10.54
CA VAL A 143 -11.97 2.99 11.13
C VAL A 143 -12.77 1.85 10.50
N GLU A 144 -14.06 2.08 10.27
CA GLU A 144 -14.96 1.08 9.67
C GLU A 144 -14.65 0.84 8.18
N GLN A 145 -14.27 1.88 7.43
CA GLN A 145 -13.76 1.73 6.07
C GLN A 145 -12.50 0.86 6.02
N ILE A 146 -11.60 1.00 7.00
CA ILE A 146 -10.40 0.17 7.10
C ILE A 146 -10.79 -1.28 7.39
N ALA A 147 -11.64 -1.50 8.40
CA ALA A 147 -12.07 -2.84 8.78
C ALA A 147 -12.79 -3.59 7.63
N LYS A 148 -13.54 -2.87 6.78
CA LYS A 148 -14.20 -3.44 5.60
C LYS A 148 -13.24 -3.79 4.45
N ALA A 149 -12.03 -3.24 4.46
CA ALA A 149 -11.04 -3.45 3.40
C ALA A 149 -10.02 -4.56 3.73
N ILE A 150 -9.96 -5.00 5.00
CA ILE A 150 -9.19 -6.16 5.49
C ILE A 150 -9.95 -7.45 5.14
#